data_AF-A0A9E4RV52-F1
#
_entry.id   AF-A0A9E4RV52-F1
#
_cell.length_a   1.000
_cell.length_b   1.000
_cell.length_c   1.000
_cell.angle_alpha   90.00
_cell.angle_beta   90.00
_cell.angle_gamma   90.00
#
_symmetry.space_group_name_H-M   'P 1'
#
loop_
_entity.id
_entity.type
_entity.pdbx_description
1 polymer ?
#
loop_
_entity_poly.entity_id
_entity_poly.type
_entity_poly.pdbx_seq_one_letter_code
_entity_poly.pdbx_strand_id
1 'polypeptide(L)'
;MAKRGNNEGTIYKRADGRWTAVVTIGRAKGTPRRKQFYGRTRQEAARKLTEALKATKDAVPIPSDRITVAGYARDWLAGIKMSKRPKTY
;
A
#
# COMPACT_ATOMS: atom_id res chain seq x y z
N MET A 1 2.90 -22.64 20.13
CA MET A 1 2.86 -21.90 18.84
C MET A 1 3.98 -20.88 18.82
N ALA A 2 4.92 -20.97 17.88
CA ALA A 2 6.04 -20.03 17.78
C ALA A 2 5.52 -18.62 17.44
N LYS A 3 5.74 -17.68 18.36
CA LYS A 3 5.44 -16.26 18.14
C LYS A 3 6.43 -15.77 17.08
N ARG A 4 5.91 -15.41 15.90
CA ARG A 4 6.71 -14.82 14.83
C ARG A 4 7.50 -13.62 15.34
N GLY A 5 8.70 -13.42 14.80
CA GLY A 5 9.56 -12.30 15.17
C GLY A 5 8.81 -10.98 15.03
N ASN A 6 9.02 -10.08 15.99
CA ASN A 6 8.40 -8.76 15.96
C ASN A 6 8.73 -8.09 14.62
N ASN A 7 7.72 -7.59 13.92
CA ASN A 7 7.82 -6.92 12.62
C ASN A 7 8.00 -7.81 11.37
N GLU A 8 7.92 -9.15 11.45
CA GLU A 8 7.95 -10.01 10.24
C GLU A 8 6.70 -9.86 9.35
N GLY A 9 5.59 -9.41 9.93
CA GLY A 9 4.31 -9.30 9.24
C GLY A 9 3.53 -10.62 9.15
N THR A 10 2.30 -10.54 8.65
CA THR A 10 1.36 -11.68 8.60
C THR A 10 0.66 -11.72 7.25
N ILE A 11 0.58 -12.90 6.63
CA ILE A 11 -0.16 -13.12 5.40
C ILE A 11 -1.27 -14.11 5.68
N TYR A 12 -2.51 -13.74 5.35
CA TYR A 12 -3.68 -14.61 5.49
C TYR A 12 -4.66 -14.38 4.35
N LYS A 13 -5.50 -15.38 4.06
CA LYS A 13 -6.60 -15.26 3.10
C LYS A 13 -7.83 -14.75 3.85
N ARG A 14 -8.45 -13.69 3.33
CA ARG A 14 -9.67 -13.11 3.91
C ARG A 14 -10.91 -13.86 3.38
N ALA A 15 -12.04 -13.70 4.07
CA ALA A 15 -13.31 -14.31 3.69
C ALA A 15 -13.79 -13.93 2.27
N ASP A 16 -13.38 -12.75 1.76
CA ASP A 16 -13.65 -12.28 0.40
C ASP A 16 -12.75 -12.94 -0.67
N GLY A 17 -11.89 -13.87 -0.28
CA GLY A 17 -10.98 -14.59 -1.17
C GLY A 17 -9.67 -13.86 -1.47
N ARG A 18 -9.50 -12.59 -1.04
CA ARG A 18 -8.26 -11.83 -1.26
C ARG A 18 -7.18 -12.22 -0.25
N TRP A 19 -5.94 -12.20 -0.69
CA TRP A 19 -4.77 -12.36 0.18
C TRP A 19 -4.41 -11.03 0.82
N THR A 20 -4.32 -11.02 2.14
CA THR A 20 -3.98 -9.83 2.93
C THR A 20 -2.61 -10.03 3.56
N ALA A 21 -1.70 -9.10 3.30
CA ALA A 21 -0.41 -8.98 3.97
C ALA A 21 -0.44 -7.79 4.95
N VAL A 22 0.00 -8.01 6.18
CA VAL A 22 0.00 -7.01 7.25
C VAL A 22 1.42 -6.79 7.72
N VAL A 23 1.87 -5.54 7.77
CA VAL A 23 3.19 -5.15 8.29
C VAL A 23 3.02 -4.12 9.41
N THR A 24 3.89 -4.17 10.41
CA THR A 24 3.96 -3.14 11.46
C THR A 24 5.03 -2.12 11.08
N ILE A 25 4.63 -0.85 10.89
CA ILE A 25 5.51 0.25 10.44
C ILE A 25 5.96 1.11 11.63
N GLY A 26 6.13 0.50 12.79
CA GLY A 26 6.49 1.19 14.03
C GLY A 26 5.31 1.41 14.98
N ARG A 27 5.52 2.27 15.99
CA ARG A 27 4.56 2.59 17.05
C ARG A 27 4.27 4.08 17.06
N ALA A 28 3.00 4.46 17.18
CA ALA A 28 2.62 5.83 17.50
C ALA A 28 1.90 5.82 18.84
N LYS A 29 2.37 6.65 19.78
CA LYS A 29 1.79 6.79 21.13
C LYS A 29 1.56 5.43 21.83
N GLY A 30 2.53 4.53 21.74
CA GLY A 30 2.47 3.18 22.31
C GLY A 30 1.69 2.14 21.48
N THR A 31 0.84 2.56 20.54
CA THR A 31 0.06 1.65 19.69
C THR A 31 0.84 1.24 18.42
N PRO A 32 0.94 -0.06 18.09
CA PRO A 32 1.54 -0.52 16.84
C PRO A 32 0.76 0.00 15.63
N ARG A 33 1.43 0.76 14.75
CA ARG A 33 0.85 1.16 13.46
C ARG A 33 1.02 0.03 12.47
N ARG A 34 -0.10 -0.57 12.07
CA ARG A 34 -0.14 -1.65 11.08
C ARG A 34 -0.65 -1.12 9.75
N LYS A 35 -0.05 -1.58 8.64
CA LYS A 35 -0.55 -1.35 7.28
C LYS A 35 -0.87 -2.67 6.62
N GLN A 36 -1.95 -2.68 5.86
CA GLN A 36 -2.46 -3.86 5.17
C GLN A 36 -2.31 -3.65 3.67
N PHE A 37 -1.87 -4.69 2.98
CA PHE A 37 -1.77 -4.77 1.53
C PHE A 37 -2.60 -5.94 1.05
N TYR A 38 -3.22 -5.78 -0.12
CA TYR A 38 -4.10 -6.79 -0.69
C TYR A 38 -3.52 -7.32 -2.01
N GLY A 39 -3.67 -8.62 -2.24
CA GLY A 39 -3.31 -9.31 -3.48
C GLY A 39 -4.39 -10.32 -3.86
N ARG A 40 -4.46 -10.67 -5.15
CA ARG A 40 -5.30 -11.76 -5.65
C ARG A 40 -4.67 -13.12 -5.33
N THR A 41 -3.34 -13.17 -5.27
CA THR A 41 -2.59 -14.39 -4.96
C THR A 41 -1.75 -14.22 -3.70
N ARG A 42 -1.38 -15.35 -3.07
CA ARG A 42 -0.45 -15.36 -1.92
C ARG A 42 0.89 -14.73 -2.28
N GLN A 43 1.36 -14.98 -3.50
CA GLN A 43 2.65 -14.50 -3.98
C GLN A 43 2.65 -12.98 -4.14
N GLU A 44 1.58 -12.39 -4.67
CA GLU A 44 1.41 -10.94 -4.72
C GLU A 44 1.42 -10.31 -3.33
N ALA A 45 0.68 -10.89 -2.38
CA ALA A 45 0.67 -10.39 -1.00
C ALA A 45 2.06 -10.51 -0.35
N ALA A 46 2.79 -11.60 -0.61
CA ALA A 46 4.17 -11.78 -0.13
C ALA A 46 5.14 -10.76 -0.74
N ARG A 47 5.05 -10.48 -2.05
CA ARG A 47 5.86 -9.45 -2.71
C ARG A 47 5.62 -8.08 -2.09
N LYS A 48 4.36 -7.68 -1.93
CA LYS A 48 3.98 -6.41 -1.28
C LYS A 48 4.45 -6.34 0.17
N LEU A 49 4.42 -7.46 0.90
CA LEU A 49 4.95 -7.53 2.26
C LEU A 49 6.46 -7.25 2.28
N THR A 50 7.22 -7.93 1.42
CA THR A 50 8.68 -7.75 1.33
C THR A 50 9.05 -6.32 0.94
N GLU A 51 8.35 -5.74 -0.03
CA GLU A 51 8.53 -4.34 -0.45
C GLU A 51 8.24 -3.36 0.69
N ALA A 52 7.14 -3.58 1.42
CA ALA A 52 6.82 -2.76 2.58
C ALA A 52 7.86 -2.89 3.69
N LEU A 53 8.33 -4.11 3.99
CA LEU A 53 9.40 -4.33 4.96
C LEU A 53 10.68 -3.61 4.55
N LYS A 54 11.04 -3.65 3.26
CA LYS A 54 12.19 -2.90 2.73
C LYS A 54 12.01 -1.40 2.94
N ALA A 55 10.86 -0.85 2.55
CA ALA A 55 10.56 0.57 2.75
C ALA A 55 10.59 0.99 4.24
N THR A 56 10.16 0.11 5.17
CA THR A 56 10.29 0.39 6.61
C THR A 56 11.74 0.41 7.09
N LYS A 57 12.61 -0.43 6.52
CA LYS A 57 14.04 -0.44 6.85
C LYS A 57 14.76 0.79 6.31
N ASP A 58 14.38 1.23 5.10
CA ASP A 58 14.98 2.37 4.41
C ASP A 58 14.48 3.73 4.94
N ALA A 59 13.66 3.74 6.01
CA ALA A 59 12.98 4.92 6.56
C ALA A 59 12.15 5.72 5.53
N VAL A 60 11.82 5.12 4.39
CA VAL A 60 11.04 5.74 3.34
C VAL A 60 9.57 5.75 3.78
N PRO A 61 8.88 6.90 3.71
CA PRO A 61 7.45 6.95 3.99
C PRO A 61 6.71 6.01 3.03
N ILE A 62 6.12 4.93 3.55
CA ILE A 62 5.33 4.03 2.70
C ILE A 62 4.11 4.82 2.23
N PRO A 63 3.99 5.11 0.92
CA PRO A 63 2.99 6.04 0.39
C PRO A 63 1.61 5.61 0.84
N SER A 64 0.82 6.54 1.37
CA SER A 64 -0.55 6.24 1.78
C SER A 64 -1.39 5.99 0.53
N ASP A 65 -1.77 4.73 0.28
CA ASP A 65 -2.69 4.35 -0.81
C ASP A 65 -4.09 4.99 -0.67
N ARG A 66 -4.33 5.74 0.40
CA ARG A 66 -5.54 6.55 0.59
C ARG A 66 -5.46 7.83 -0.24
N ILE A 67 -5.56 7.69 -1.56
CA ILE A 67 -6.01 8.81 -2.39
C ILE A 67 -7.53 8.85 -2.33
N THR A 68 -8.11 10.02 -2.05
CA THR A 68 -9.57 10.19 -2.16
C THR A 68 -9.95 10.20 -3.63
N VAL A 69 -11.19 9.82 -3.98
CA VAL A 69 -11.68 9.94 -5.37
C VAL A 69 -11.49 11.35 -5.90
N ALA A 70 -11.72 12.36 -5.05
CA ALA A 70 -11.46 13.76 -5.37
C ALA A 70 -9.98 14.08 -5.59
N GLY A 71 -9.06 13.47 -4.82
CA GLY A 71 -7.62 13.59 -5.04
C GLY A 71 -7.19 12.99 -6.37
N TYR A 72 -7.67 11.78 -6.66
CA TYR A 72 -7.38 11.11 -7.92
C TYR A 72 -7.92 11.88 -9.13
N ALA A 73 -9.15 12.40 -9.04
CA ALA A 73 -9.74 13.21 -10.10
C ALA A 73 -8.95 14.50 -10.36
N ARG A 74 -8.42 15.14 -9.31
CA ARG A 74 -7.55 16.33 -9.44
C ARG A 74 -6.23 15.99 -10.12
N ASP A 75 -5.57 14.91 -9.71
CA ASP A 75 -4.29 14.49 -10.28
C ASP A 75 -4.45 14.06 -11.75
N TRP A 76 -5.53 13.33 -12.06
CA TRP A 76 -5.88 12.94 -13.42
C TRP A 76 -6.17 14.16 -14.32
N LEU A 77 -6.95 15.13 -13.82
CA LEU A 77 -7.22 16.37 -14.57
C LEU A 77 -5.94 17.19 -14.79
N ALA A 78 -5.04 17.24 -13.80
CA ALA A 78 -3.75 17.90 -13.94
C ALA A 78 -2.88 17.23 -15.03
N GLY A 79 -2.89 15.89 -15.11
CA GLY A 79 -2.16 15.15 -16.14
C GLY A 79 -2.70 15.34 -17.57
N ILE A 80 -4.00 15.57 -17.74
CA ILE A 80 -4.62 15.72 -19.07
C ILE A 80 -4.37 17.08 -19.73
N LYS A 81 -4.02 18.12 -18.96
CA LYS A 81 -3.80 19.47 -19.51
C LYS A 81 -2.66 19.56 -20.53
N MET A 82 -1.78 18.57 -20.64
CA MET A 82 -0.66 18.57 -21.59
C MET A 82 -1.00 18.03 -23.00
N SER A 83 -2.21 17.52 -23.26
CA SER A 83 -2.55 16.94 -24.57
C SER A 83 -3.91 17.41 -25.10
N LYS A 84 -4.09 18.73 -25.23
CA LYS A 84 -5.11 19.25 -26.13
C LYS A 84 -4.42 19.74 -27.40
N ARG A 85 -4.58 19.00 -28.50
CA ARG A 85 -4.21 19.50 -29.83
C ARG A 85 -5.02 20.78 -30.10
N PRO A 86 -4.40 21.86 -30.59
CA PRO A 86 -5.14 23.06 -30.95
C PRO A 86 -6.19 22.72 -32.00
N LYS A 87 -7.40 23.24 -31.82
CA LYS A 87 -8.53 23.08 -32.74
C LYS A 87 -8.29 24.03 -33.91
N THR A 88 -7.92 23.50 -35.07
CA THR A 88 -7.84 24.28 -36.32
C THR A 88 -9.26 24.63 -36.78
N TYR A 89 -9.51 25.90 -37.10
CA TYR A 89 -10.73 26.40 -37.75
C TYR A 89 -10.58 26.32 -39.26
#